data_AF-A0A9D7YTP9-F1
#
_entry.id   AF-A0A9D7YTP9-F1
#
_cell.length_a   1.000
_cell.length_b   1.000
_cell.length_c   1.000
_cell.angle_alpha   90.00
_cell.angle_beta   90.00
_cell.angle_gamma   90.00
#
_symmetry.space_group_name_H-M   'P 1'
#
loop_
_entity.id
_entity.type
_entity.pdbx_description
1 polymer ?
#
loop_
_entity_poly.entity_id
_entity_poly.type
_entity_poly.pdbx_seq_one_letter_code
_entity_poly.pdbx_strand_id
1 'polypeptide(L)' 'ASQRATLKGLGLDKLNRVVEIEYTPEVRGMIRTVRHMVQIQD' A
#
# COMPACT_ATOMS: atom_id res chain seq x y z
N ALA A 1 -6.92 14.57 -1.16
CA ALA A 1 -7.35 13.60 -0.12
C ALA A 1 -7.46 12.16 -0.67
N SER A 2 -6.39 11.61 -1.27
CA SER A 2 -6.43 10.28 -1.95
C SER A 2 -5.50 9.22 -1.33
N GLN A 3 -4.30 9.61 -0.90
CA GLN A 3 -3.28 8.66 -0.38
C GLN A 3 -3.74 7.90 0.87
N ARG A 4 -4.41 8.58 1.82
CA ARG A 4 -4.93 7.93 3.04
C ARG A 4 -5.98 6.87 2.72
N ALA A 5 -6.80 7.07 1.68
CA ALA A 5 -7.77 6.07 1.24
C ALA A 5 -7.06 4.89 0.58
N THR A 6 -6.03 5.14 -0.23
CA THR A 6 -5.18 4.08 -0.82
C THR A 6 -4.51 3.24 0.26
N LEU A 7 -3.91 3.87 1.29
CA LEU A 7 -3.31 3.16 2.42
C LEU A 7 -4.32 2.29 3.16
N LYS A 8 -5.52 2.82 3.45
CA LYS A 8 -6.61 2.01 4.04
C LYS A 8 -7.03 0.84 3.15
N GLY A 9 -7.12 1.05 1.84
CA GLY A 9 -7.46 0.01 0.87
C GLY A 9 -6.41 -1.09 0.77
N LEU A 10 -5.13 -0.76 0.98
CA LEU A 10 -4.03 -1.72 1.10
C LEU A 10 -3.91 -2.34 2.51
N GLY A 11 -4.81 -2.00 3.45
CA GLY A 11 -4.74 -2.49 4.82
C GLY A 11 -3.64 -1.85 5.69
N LEU A 12 -3.04 -0.75 5.23
CA LEU A 12 -1.98 0.01 5.92
C LEU A 12 -2.57 1.19 6.71
N ASP A 13 -3.42 0.89 7.69
CA ASP A 13 -4.14 1.89 8.49
C ASP A 13 -3.37 2.40 9.72
N LYS A 14 -2.26 1.77 10.06
CA LYS A 14 -1.38 2.08 11.20
C LYS A 14 0.09 2.10 10.76
N LEU A 15 0.92 2.86 11.49
CA LEU A 15 2.37 2.89 11.27
C LEU A 15 2.99 1.51 11.53
N ASN A 16 3.99 1.14 10.73
CA ASN A 16 4.75 -0.12 10.81
C ASN A 16 3.90 -1.40 10.67
N ARG A 17 2.70 -1.30 10.12
CA ARG A 17 1.87 -2.46 9.80
C ARG A 17 2.41 -3.16 8.55
N VAL A 18 2.54 -4.48 8.60
CA VAL A 18 2.89 -5.33 7.47
C VAL A 18 1.65 -6.11 7.04
N VAL A 19 1.42 -6.20 5.74
CA VAL A 19 0.31 -6.94 5.14
C VAL A 19 0.85 -7.68 3.92
N GLU A 20 0.51 -8.95 3.81
CA GLU A 20 0.77 -9.76 2.62
C GLU A 20 -0.39 -9.58 1.63
N ILE A 21 -0.06 -9.19 0.40
CA ILE A 21 -1.04 -8.92 -0.67
C ILE A 21 -0.54 -9.60 -1.93
N GLU A 22 -1.47 -10.18 -2.70
CA GLU A 22 -1.15 -10.76 -4.01
C GLU A 22 -0.64 -9.68 -4.98
N TYR A 23 0.40 -10.03 -5.75
CA TYR A 23 1.03 -9.10 -6.67
C TYR A 23 0.29 -8.99 -8.01
N THR A 24 -0.80 -8.22 -8.01
CA THR A 24 -1.58 -7.92 -9.22
C THR A 24 -1.21 -6.55 -9.84
N PRO A 25 -1.51 -6.29 -11.13
CA PRO A 25 -1.29 -4.98 -11.75
C PRO A 25 -2.01 -3.82 -11.04
N GLU A 26 -3.20 -4.08 -10.48
CA GLU A 26 -3.99 -3.11 -9.73
C GLU A 26 -3.27 -2.73 -8.42
N VAL A 27 -2.80 -3.72 -7.66
CA VAL A 27 -2.04 -3.51 -6.42
C VAL A 27 -0.75 -2.74 -6.71
N ARG A 28 -0.06 -3.07 -7.80
CA ARG A 28 1.13 -2.33 -8.25
C ARG A 28 0.82 -0.85 -8.53
N GLY A 29 -0.31 -0.56 -9.17
CA GLY A 29 -0.78 0.81 -9.41
C GLY A 29 -1.06 1.58 -8.11
N MET A 30 -1.70 0.92 -7.14
CA MET A 30 -1.96 1.49 -5.82
C MET A 30 -0.65 1.78 -5.07
N ILE A 31 0.29 0.83 -5.04
CA ILE A 31 1.62 1.00 -4.42
C ILE A 31 2.38 2.17 -5.05
N ARG A 32 2.35 2.30 -6.38
CA ARG A 32 3.05 3.41 -7.08
C ARG A 32 2.59 4.79 -6.59
N THR A 33 1.31 4.92 -6.23
CA THR A 33 0.72 6.17 -5.72
C THR A 33 1.24 6.53 -4.32
N VAL A 34 1.52 5.51 -3.48
CA VAL A 34 1.95 5.67 -2.09
C VAL A 34 3.39 5.20 -1.85
N ARG A 35 4.19 5.07 -2.91
CA ARG A 35 5.54 4.44 -2.90
C ARG A 35 6.55 5.04 -1.90
N HIS A 36 6.33 6.27 -1.45
CA HIS A 36 7.19 6.98 -0.50
C HIS A 36 6.76 6.79 0.96
N MET A 37 5.63 6.09 1.18
CA MET A 37 5.05 5.83 2.51
C MET A 37 5.12 4.34 2.88
N VAL A 38 5.53 3.48 1.94
CA VAL A 38 5.54 2.03 2.09
C VAL A 38 6.90 1.46 1.72
N GLN A 39 7.22 0.31 2.29
CA GLN A 39 8.39 -0.48 1.95
C GLN A 39 7.92 -1.86 1.51
N ILE A 40 8.47 -2.36 0.40
CA ILE A 40 8.22 -3.72 -0.07
C ILE A 40 9.21 -4.64 0.63
N GLN A 41 8.72 -5.79 1.12
CA GLN A 41 9.55 -6.88 1.63
C GLN A 41 9.34 -8.09 0.71
N ASP A 42 10.43 -8.77 0.37
CA ASP A 42 10.46 -9.99 -0.46
C ASP A 42 10.50 -11.24 0.42
#